data_AF-A0AAD3HFV0-F1
#
_entry.id   AF-A0AAD3HFV0-F1
#
_cell.length_a   1.000
_cell.length_b   1.000
_cell.length_c   1.000
_cell.angle_alpha   90.00
_cell.angle_beta   90.00
_cell.angle_gamma   90.00
#
_symmetry.space_group_name_H-M   'P 1'
#
loop_
_entity.id
_entity.type
_entity.pdbx_description
1 polymer ?
#
loop_
_entity_poly.entity_id
_entity_poly.type
_entity_poly.pdbx_seq_one_letter_code
_entity_poly.pdbx_strand_id
1 'polypeptide(L)'
;MSSTLEFDFGFLVGGLLTFGFLYGNYVTWEAHFGKNRVPRHHKASPSYGAPPKLTSTSEFKQINMERANKHPEAFHDIDTYKPDPPYPHKVLKKAQDSDKSVAISSESDKLLDSTNGGVVYGQPDDDAIPAPRFDMDHQYLSFGQYLWTQFSVGPSAMALWLKGVARLIYRTYAEKRGWIEAKPLDAAAVVSNLLLESAISIHYRGKKQDEDGNLIATFIFPDFPLIDQTTGDFQTADLLQVNIDLEKKRMVSANLDGRELKAKEAIILLFHYTISTFHVKLHSYANWGLNLEEEQKKKNPIPFRSALVTIIYNYFGFTSYTTFFPFWRAIGVISKQFQEDTWNSTAIHGVSLGSICHPDIYDLMPYSKFVYFTCKLKPFFLKEFAKDGKKYFPKCYGDALFYGTCIHSLDHCHMNWNIEDVLWLDVDHPDFGLMAEMGRVIKVGFVSDIPGLLFDRHYKDFEGKYPFYDRIYKKAKELNPFLADHMDVCIVK
;
A
#
# COMPACT_ATOMS: atom_id res chain seq x y z
N MET A 1 18.43 -30.41 59.54
CA MET A 1 18.57 -29.79 58.21
C MET A 1 17.18 -29.56 57.65
N SER A 2 16.57 -28.39 57.89
CA SER A 2 15.35 -27.98 57.20
C SER A 2 15.73 -26.94 56.16
N SER A 3 15.94 -27.37 54.91
CA SER A 3 15.90 -26.45 53.78
C SER A 3 14.43 -26.11 53.56
N THR A 4 13.97 -25.03 54.19
CA THR A 4 12.69 -24.41 53.82
C THR A 4 12.76 -24.10 52.34
N LEU A 5 11.88 -24.76 51.57
CA LEU A 5 11.60 -24.43 50.19
C LEU A 5 11.03 -23.01 50.20
N GLU A 6 11.90 -22.01 50.15
CA GLU A 6 11.49 -20.65 49.77
C GLU A 6 11.10 -20.74 48.30
N PHE A 7 9.84 -21.12 48.09
CA PHE A 7 9.20 -21.02 46.80
C PHE A 7 9.14 -19.53 46.48
N ASP A 8 10.10 -19.07 45.69
CA ASP A 8 10.25 -17.68 45.32
C ASP A 8 8.99 -17.23 44.57
N PHE A 9 8.17 -16.45 45.27
CA PHE A 9 6.92 -15.88 44.79
C PHE A 9 7.09 -15.16 43.44
N GLY A 10 8.28 -14.62 43.16
CA GLY A 10 8.62 -14.02 41.87
C GLY A 10 8.55 -15.00 40.71
N PHE A 11 9.02 -16.25 40.88
CA PHE A 11 8.93 -17.28 39.84
C PHE A 11 7.47 -17.69 39.57
N LEU A 12 6.63 -17.74 40.61
CA LEU A 12 5.21 -18.05 40.45
C LEU A 12 4.50 -16.96 39.64
N VAL A 13 4.70 -15.68 40.02
CA VAL A 13 4.10 -14.54 39.32
C VAL A 13 4.61 -14.47 37.88
N GLY A 14 5.91 -14.60 37.66
CA GLY A 14 6.50 -14.62 36.32
C GLY A 14 5.98 -15.77 35.46
N GLY A 15 5.83 -16.97 36.06
CA GLY A 15 5.24 -18.13 35.40
C GLY A 15 3.78 -17.91 35.01
N LEU A 16 2.96 -17.36 35.90
CA LEU A 16 1.55 -17.06 35.64
C LEU A 16 1.38 -15.98 34.55
N LEU A 17 2.20 -14.93 34.56
CA LEU A 17 2.17 -13.90 33.53
C LEU A 17 2.59 -14.45 32.17
N THR A 18 3.64 -15.26 32.13
CA THR A 18 4.11 -15.93 30.91
C THR A 18 3.04 -16.88 30.37
N PHE A 19 2.43 -17.70 31.25
CA PHE A 19 1.34 -18.58 30.88
C PHE A 19 0.13 -17.80 30.34
N GLY A 20 -0.29 -16.75 31.03
CA GLY A 20 -1.40 -15.89 30.60
C GLY A 20 -1.14 -15.25 29.23
N PHE A 21 0.08 -14.76 29.00
CA PHE A 21 0.48 -14.23 27.70
C PHE A 21 0.45 -15.30 26.60
N LEU A 22 1.06 -16.47 26.83
CA LEU A 22 1.08 -17.56 25.87
C LEU A 22 -0.32 -18.09 25.57
N TYR A 23 -1.16 -18.22 26.59
CA TYR A 23 -2.54 -18.65 26.46
C TYR A 23 -3.37 -17.64 25.68
N GLY A 24 -3.24 -16.34 25.99
CA GLY A 24 -3.89 -15.27 25.22
C GLY A 24 -3.51 -15.31 23.74
N ASN A 25 -2.21 -15.42 23.45
CA ASN A 25 -1.72 -15.56 22.07
C ASN A 25 -2.24 -16.84 21.40
N TYR A 26 -2.34 -17.95 22.13
CA TYR A 26 -2.89 -19.19 21.60
C TYR A 26 -4.37 -19.04 21.24
N VAL A 27 -5.18 -18.42 22.09
CA VAL A 27 -6.61 -18.17 21.83
C VAL A 27 -6.78 -17.27 20.60
N THR A 28 -6.02 -16.17 20.51
CA THR A 28 -6.03 -15.29 19.33
C THR A 28 -5.59 -16.03 18.07
N TRP A 29 -4.51 -16.82 18.15
CA TRP A 29 -4.04 -17.63 17.04
C TRP A 29 -5.08 -18.66 16.60
N GLU A 30 -5.70 -19.39 17.53
CA GLU A 30 -6.69 -20.42 17.22
C GLU A 30 -7.91 -19.79 16.52
N ALA A 31 -8.39 -18.65 17.01
CA ALA A 31 -9.53 -17.93 16.47
C ALA A 31 -9.26 -17.39 15.06
N HIS A 32 -8.08 -16.82 14.80
CA HIS A 32 -7.82 -16.11 13.55
C HIS A 32 -7.03 -16.92 12.52
N PHE A 33 -6.10 -17.78 12.94
CA PHE A 33 -5.24 -18.57 12.06
C PHE A 33 -5.61 -20.06 12.08
N GLY A 34 -5.70 -20.67 13.26
CA GLY A 34 -5.86 -22.12 13.43
C GLY A 34 -7.11 -22.70 12.78
N LYS A 35 -8.25 -22.01 12.90
CA LYS A 35 -9.56 -22.50 12.40
C LYS A 35 -9.89 -22.08 10.97
N ASN A 36 -9.39 -20.93 10.54
CA ASN A 36 -9.98 -20.19 9.41
C ASN A 36 -9.01 -19.95 8.25
N ARG A 37 -7.72 -20.24 8.41
CA ARG A 37 -6.70 -19.93 7.41
C ARG A 37 -6.01 -21.18 6.91
N VAL A 38 -5.62 -21.14 5.64
CA VAL A 38 -4.85 -22.20 4.99
C VAL A 38 -3.59 -21.61 4.34
N PRO A 39 -2.53 -22.41 4.16
CA PRO A 39 -1.38 -21.97 3.38
C PRO A 39 -1.79 -21.55 1.97
N ARG A 40 -1.09 -20.59 1.37
CA ARG A 40 -1.37 -20.08 0.02
C ARG A 40 -1.59 -21.17 -1.05
N HIS A 41 -0.77 -22.22 -0.99
CA HIS A 41 -0.82 -23.30 -1.99
C HIS A 41 -1.96 -24.30 -1.77
N HIS A 42 -2.75 -24.13 -0.70
CA HIS A 42 -3.94 -24.94 -0.49
C HIS A 42 -5.08 -24.45 -1.41
N LYS A 43 -5.83 -25.36 -2.04
CA LYS A 43 -6.90 -25.02 -3.00
C LYS A 43 -8.00 -24.10 -2.44
N ALA A 44 -8.24 -24.17 -1.12
CA ALA A 44 -9.20 -23.31 -0.44
C ALA A 44 -8.64 -21.92 -0.11
N SER A 45 -7.37 -21.64 -0.39
CA SER A 45 -6.77 -20.33 -0.14
C SER A 45 -7.31 -19.31 -1.14
N PRO A 46 -7.74 -18.11 -0.70
CA PRO A 46 -8.08 -17.01 -1.60
C PRO A 46 -6.95 -16.60 -2.57
N SER A 47 -5.67 -16.82 -2.20
CA SER A 47 -4.52 -16.60 -3.08
C SER A 47 -3.98 -17.86 -3.75
N TYR A 48 -4.78 -18.94 -3.81
CA TYR A 48 -4.48 -20.10 -4.63
C TYR A 48 -4.54 -19.73 -6.12
N GLY A 49 -3.59 -20.23 -6.90
CA GLY A 49 -3.52 -19.94 -8.34
C GLY A 49 -2.95 -18.55 -8.64
N ALA A 50 -3.47 -17.94 -9.72
CA ALA A 50 -2.99 -16.66 -10.22
C ALA A 50 -3.64 -15.44 -9.53
N PRO A 51 -2.94 -14.30 -9.46
CA PRO A 51 -3.55 -13.05 -9.01
C PRO A 51 -4.82 -12.72 -9.80
N PRO A 52 -5.79 -11.99 -9.21
CA PRO A 52 -6.95 -11.48 -9.93
C PRO A 52 -6.53 -10.73 -11.19
N LYS A 53 -7.31 -10.94 -12.26
CA LYS A 53 -7.08 -10.28 -13.54
C LYS A 53 -7.24 -8.76 -13.37
N LEU A 54 -6.36 -8.00 -14.02
CA LEU A 54 -6.50 -6.55 -14.09
C LEU A 54 -7.74 -6.18 -14.92
N THR A 55 -8.52 -5.23 -14.42
CA THR A 55 -9.57 -4.55 -15.20
C THR A 55 -8.92 -3.90 -16.41
N SER A 56 -9.45 -4.21 -17.59
CA SER A 56 -8.92 -3.67 -18.85
C SER A 56 -9.12 -2.16 -18.94
N THR A 57 -8.29 -1.47 -19.72
CA THR A 57 -8.44 -0.02 -19.95
C THR A 57 -9.81 0.32 -20.53
N SER A 58 -10.32 -0.50 -21.46
CA SER A 58 -11.64 -0.32 -22.07
C SER A 58 -12.79 -0.50 -21.08
N GLU A 59 -12.75 -1.54 -20.26
CA GLU A 59 -13.75 -1.80 -19.21
C GLU A 59 -13.75 -0.68 -18.18
N PHE A 60 -12.55 -0.25 -17.76
CA PHE A 60 -12.42 0.86 -16.82
C PHE A 60 -12.90 2.19 -17.41
N LYS A 61 -12.63 2.46 -18.70
CA LYS A 61 -13.16 3.62 -19.41
C LYS A 61 -14.69 3.59 -19.42
N GLN A 62 -15.29 2.44 -19.71
CA GLN A 62 -16.74 2.28 -19.69
C GLN A 62 -17.31 2.60 -18.30
N ILE A 63 -16.72 2.06 -17.22
CA ILE A 63 -17.15 2.36 -15.85
C ILE A 63 -17.09 3.87 -15.58
N ASN A 64 -16.00 4.54 -15.93
CA ASN A 64 -15.89 5.99 -15.73
C ASN A 64 -16.93 6.77 -16.52
N MET A 65 -17.19 6.39 -17.78
CA MET A 65 -18.21 7.04 -18.61
C MET A 65 -19.60 6.87 -18.01
N GLU A 66 -19.94 5.67 -17.56
CA GLU A 66 -21.23 5.38 -16.91
C GLU A 66 -21.43 6.21 -15.64
N ARG A 67 -20.37 6.44 -14.85
CA ARG A 67 -20.41 7.29 -13.65
C ARG A 67 -20.45 8.78 -13.99
N ALA A 68 -19.62 9.22 -14.92
CA ALA A 68 -19.57 10.61 -15.39
C ALA A 68 -20.91 11.08 -15.96
N ASN A 69 -21.61 10.21 -16.71
CA ASN A 69 -22.91 10.51 -17.31
C ASN A 69 -24.02 10.76 -16.29
N LYS A 70 -23.83 10.39 -15.01
CA LYS A 70 -24.75 10.74 -13.93
C LYS A 70 -24.62 12.20 -13.48
N HIS A 71 -23.49 12.84 -13.76
CA HIS A 71 -23.14 14.22 -13.37
C HIS A 71 -22.59 15.01 -14.58
N PRO A 72 -23.37 15.14 -15.67
CA PRO A 72 -22.88 15.64 -16.96
C PRO A 72 -22.34 17.08 -16.91
N GLU A 73 -22.86 17.92 -16.00
CA GLU A 73 -22.39 19.28 -15.79
C GLU A 73 -20.96 19.34 -15.25
N ALA A 74 -20.57 18.39 -14.39
CA ALA A 74 -19.24 18.35 -13.77
C ALA A 74 -18.18 17.65 -14.62
N PHE A 75 -18.59 16.70 -15.47
CA PHE A 75 -17.67 15.78 -16.14
C PHE A 75 -17.77 15.77 -17.68
N HIS A 76 -18.21 16.87 -18.27
CA HIS A 76 -18.31 17.04 -19.73
C HIS A 76 -16.98 16.77 -20.49
N ASP A 77 -15.84 16.95 -19.82
CA ASP A 77 -14.52 16.76 -20.43
C ASP A 77 -14.02 15.31 -20.44
N ILE A 78 -14.70 14.37 -19.77
CA ILE A 78 -14.24 12.97 -19.68
C ILE A 78 -14.28 12.28 -21.05
N ASP A 79 -15.18 12.69 -21.95
CA ASP A 79 -15.22 12.12 -23.32
C ASP A 79 -13.98 12.46 -24.16
N THR A 80 -13.19 13.47 -23.77
CA THR A 80 -12.01 13.89 -24.52
C THR A 80 -10.79 12.99 -24.32
N TYR A 81 -10.85 11.97 -23.45
CA TYR A 81 -9.79 10.98 -23.35
C TYR A 81 -9.70 10.21 -24.66
N LYS A 82 -8.58 10.46 -25.35
CA LYS A 82 -8.26 9.87 -26.65
C LYS A 82 -8.64 8.38 -26.64
N PRO A 83 -9.35 7.88 -27.66
CA PRO A 83 -9.50 6.43 -27.81
C PRO A 83 -8.11 5.81 -27.78
N ASP A 84 -7.99 4.65 -27.12
CA ASP A 84 -6.72 3.97 -26.90
C ASP A 84 -5.88 4.04 -28.19
N PRO A 85 -4.68 4.65 -28.18
CA PRO A 85 -3.76 4.37 -29.26
C PRO A 85 -3.60 2.85 -29.29
N PRO A 86 -3.69 2.18 -30.45
CA PRO A 86 -3.43 0.75 -30.53
C PRO A 86 -2.09 0.51 -29.85
N TYR A 87 -2.10 -0.31 -28.79
CA TYR A 87 -1.00 -0.55 -27.86
C TYR A 87 0.35 -0.39 -28.59
N PRO A 88 1.07 0.74 -28.40
CA PRO A 88 2.15 1.04 -29.30
C PRO A 88 3.36 0.22 -28.84
N HIS A 89 3.57 -0.94 -29.48
CA HIS A 89 4.89 -1.60 -29.51
C HIS A 89 6.01 -0.59 -29.88
N LYS A 90 5.68 0.56 -30.50
CA LYS A 90 6.59 1.62 -30.92
C LYS A 90 7.07 2.58 -29.81
N VAL A 91 6.33 2.82 -28.71
CA VAL A 91 6.79 3.77 -27.66
C VAL A 91 7.90 3.13 -26.81
N LEU A 92 7.79 1.82 -26.54
CA LEU A 92 8.86 1.04 -25.91
C LEU A 92 10.11 0.93 -26.81
N LYS A 93 9.92 0.81 -28.12
CA LYS A 93 11.03 0.77 -29.09
C LYS A 93 11.88 2.05 -29.05
N LYS A 94 11.26 3.22 -28.84
CA LYS A 94 11.98 4.50 -28.74
C LYS A 94 12.76 4.66 -27.42
N ALA A 95 12.23 4.13 -26.31
CA ALA A 95 12.94 4.06 -25.03
C ALA A 95 14.09 3.04 -25.06
N GLN A 96 13.90 1.92 -25.77
CA GLN A 96 14.94 0.93 -26.06
C GLN A 96 16.03 1.48 -27.00
N ASP A 97 15.64 2.28 -28.01
CA ASP A 97 16.57 2.90 -28.95
C ASP A 97 17.41 4.02 -28.32
N SER A 98 16.89 4.73 -27.31
CA SER A 98 17.65 5.75 -26.56
C SER A 98 18.69 5.16 -25.59
N ASP A 99 18.57 3.87 -25.24
CA ASP A 99 19.52 3.14 -24.37
C ASP A 99 20.57 2.32 -25.17
N LYS A 100 20.59 2.43 -26.51
CA LYS A 100 21.53 1.71 -27.40
C LYS A 100 23.01 2.12 -27.29
N SER A 101 23.39 2.97 -26.32
CA SER A 101 24.80 3.22 -26.01
C SER A 101 25.43 2.14 -25.12
N VAL A 102 24.64 1.15 -24.65
CA VAL A 102 25.15 -0.04 -23.97
C VAL A 102 24.84 -1.25 -24.84
N ALA A 103 25.88 -1.92 -25.35
CA ALA A 103 25.75 -3.14 -26.14
C ALA A 103 25.16 -4.27 -25.29
N ILE A 104 23.83 -4.39 -25.28
CA ILE A 104 23.11 -5.52 -24.70
C ILE A 104 22.70 -6.44 -25.86
N SER A 105 22.99 -7.74 -25.71
CA SER A 105 22.82 -8.76 -26.74
C SER A 105 21.37 -8.87 -27.24
N SER A 106 21.20 -9.22 -28.52
CA SER A 106 19.91 -9.41 -29.21
C SER A 106 18.96 -10.46 -28.60
N GLU A 107 19.36 -11.13 -27.51
CA GLU A 107 18.51 -12.01 -26.71
C GLU A 107 17.62 -11.23 -25.71
N SER A 108 18.01 -10.04 -25.27
CA SER A 108 17.18 -9.23 -24.37
C SER A 108 15.97 -8.60 -25.06
N ASP A 109 16.05 -8.37 -26.37
CA ASP A 109 14.95 -7.80 -27.16
C ASP A 109 13.80 -8.80 -27.33
N LYS A 110 14.10 -10.10 -27.38
CA LYS A 110 13.08 -11.17 -27.35
C LYS A 110 12.44 -11.34 -25.96
N LEU A 111 13.12 -10.94 -24.90
CA LEU A 111 12.63 -11.01 -23.50
C LEU A 111 11.68 -9.85 -23.12
N LEU A 112 11.69 -8.74 -23.88
CA LEU A 112 10.91 -7.54 -23.57
C LEU A 112 9.63 -7.40 -24.43
N ASP A 113 9.58 -8.01 -25.62
CA ASP A 113 8.31 -8.11 -26.37
C ASP A 113 7.29 -9.02 -25.62
N SER A 114 7.77 -9.80 -24.64
CA SER A 114 6.97 -10.69 -23.79
C SER A 114 6.46 -10.05 -22.48
N THR A 115 6.66 -8.75 -22.25
CA THR A 115 6.13 -8.07 -21.05
C THR A 115 4.75 -7.44 -21.27
N ASN A 116 4.25 -7.40 -22.52
CA ASN A 116 2.93 -6.82 -22.85
C ASN A 116 1.77 -7.82 -22.81
N GLY A 117 2.05 -9.12 -22.80
CA GLY A 117 1.18 -10.13 -22.21
C GLY A 117 2.01 -10.75 -21.12
N GLY A 118 1.80 -10.34 -19.87
CA GLY A 118 2.71 -10.65 -18.76
C GLY A 118 3.19 -12.09 -18.83
N VAL A 119 4.41 -12.31 -19.33
CA VAL A 119 5.07 -13.58 -19.11
C VAL A 119 5.30 -13.62 -17.61
N VAL A 120 4.46 -14.42 -16.96
CA VAL A 120 4.60 -14.85 -15.58
C VAL A 120 5.91 -15.63 -15.53
N TYR A 121 7.03 -14.91 -15.38
CA TYR A 121 8.32 -15.52 -15.17
C TYR A 121 8.31 -16.12 -13.76
N GLY A 122 7.83 -17.36 -13.67
CA GLY A 122 7.59 -18.06 -12.42
C GLY A 122 6.19 -18.64 -12.34
N GLN A 123 5.85 -19.53 -13.26
CA GLN A 123 4.67 -20.38 -13.23
C GLN A 123 4.50 -21.10 -11.87
N PRO A 124 3.40 -20.91 -11.11
CA PRO A 124 2.41 -21.97 -10.98
C PRO A 124 1.68 -22.09 -12.31
N ASP A 125 1.42 -23.32 -12.74
CA ASP A 125 0.79 -23.79 -13.99
C ASP A 125 0.16 -22.70 -14.87
N ASP A 126 0.50 -22.61 -16.17
CA ASP A 126 -0.05 -21.64 -17.15
C ASP A 126 -1.59 -21.73 -17.24
N ASP A 127 -2.12 -22.84 -16.73
CA ASP A 127 -3.55 -23.14 -16.56
C ASP A 127 -4.12 -22.72 -15.18
N ALA A 128 -3.36 -21.98 -14.36
CA ALA A 128 -3.79 -21.55 -13.04
C ALA A 128 -4.94 -20.57 -13.16
N ILE A 129 -6.10 -20.99 -12.66
CA ILE A 129 -7.32 -20.17 -12.62
C ILE A 129 -7.02 -18.90 -11.79
N PRO A 130 -7.25 -17.69 -12.34
CA PRO A 130 -7.14 -16.46 -11.58
C PRO A 130 -8.08 -16.46 -10.37
N ALA A 131 -7.59 -15.96 -9.24
CA ALA A 131 -8.42 -15.78 -8.07
C ALA A 131 -9.55 -14.79 -8.37
N PRO A 132 -10.77 -15.03 -7.83
CA PRO A 132 -11.94 -14.21 -8.14
C PRO A 132 -11.85 -12.80 -7.54
N ARG A 133 -11.08 -12.61 -6.46
CA ARG A 133 -10.96 -11.34 -5.75
C ARG A 133 -9.65 -11.26 -4.97
N PHE A 134 -9.32 -10.03 -4.56
CA PHE A 134 -8.29 -9.78 -3.57
C PHE A 134 -8.75 -10.18 -2.16
N ASP A 135 -7.79 -10.53 -1.31
CA ASP A 135 -8.02 -10.85 0.10
C ASP A 135 -6.72 -10.55 0.87
N MET A 136 -6.79 -9.68 1.88
CA MET A 136 -5.61 -9.14 2.56
C MET A 136 -4.97 -10.13 3.52
N ASP A 137 -5.75 -10.88 4.31
CA ASP A 137 -5.24 -11.54 5.52
C ASP A 137 -5.78 -12.97 5.71
N HIS A 138 -5.71 -13.80 4.67
CA HIS A 138 -6.17 -15.19 4.72
C HIS A 138 -5.05 -16.23 4.93
N GLN A 139 -3.77 -15.84 4.92
CA GLN A 139 -2.68 -16.82 4.95
C GLN A 139 -2.43 -17.38 6.36
N TYR A 140 -2.22 -18.70 6.41
CA TYR A 140 -1.97 -19.43 7.64
C TYR A 140 -0.56 -19.21 8.19
N LEU A 141 -0.46 -19.12 9.52
CA LEU A 141 0.76 -19.23 10.30
C LEU A 141 0.55 -20.34 11.33
N SER A 142 1.57 -21.20 11.53
CA SER A 142 1.61 -22.08 12.70
C SER A 142 1.71 -21.27 13.99
N PHE A 143 1.31 -21.85 15.13
CA PHE A 143 1.36 -21.14 16.41
C PHE A 143 2.78 -20.64 16.75
N GLY A 144 3.81 -21.45 16.48
CA GLY A 144 5.21 -21.04 16.71
C GLY A 144 5.66 -19.87 15.82
N GLN A 145 5.23 -19.86 14.55
CA GLN A 145 5.49 -18.75 13.63
C GLN A 145 4.78 -17.46 14.07
N TYR A 146 3.50 -17.57 14.43
CA TYR A 146 2.71 -16.46 14.97
C TYR A 146 3.33 -15.91 16.26
N LEU A 147 3.71 -16.78 17.19
CA LEU A 147 4.32 -16.35 18.45
C LEU A 147 5.65 -15.64 18.21
N TRP A 148 6.49 -16.15 17.30
CA TRP A 148 7.73 -15.50 16.91
C TRP A 148 7.50 -14.09 16.35
N THR A 149 6.52 -13.91 15.47
CA THR A 149 6.22 -12.59 14.90
C THR A 149 5.67 -11.63 15.97
N GLN A 150 4.79 -12.10 16.86
CA GLN A 150 4.28 -11.32 17.98
C GLN A 150 5.41 -10.79 18.85
N PHE A 151 6.41 -11.62 19.20
CA PHE A 151 7.55 -11.16 19.98
C PHE A 151 8.52 -10.25 19.22
N SER A 152 8.77 -10.54 17.94
CA SER A 152 9.84 -9.87 17.18
C SER A 152 9.40 -8.52 16.58
N VAL A 153 8.10 -8.32 16.43
CA VAL A 153 7.51 -7.17 15.74
C VAL A 153 6.50 -6.44 16.63
N GLY A 154 5.63 -7.20 17.31
CA GLY A 154 4.48 -6.65 18.04
C GLY A 154 4.83 -5.54 19.04
N PRO A 155 5.77 -5.74 19.98
CA PRO A 155 6.16 -4.71 20.95
C PRO A 155 6.63 -3.41 20.30
N SER A 156 7.45 -3.49 19.26
CA SER A 156 7.99 -2.32 18.57
C SER A 156 6.92 -1.58 17.77
N ALA A 157 6.01 -2.30 17.10
CA ALA A 157 4.87 -1.71 16.41
C ALA A 157 3.90 -1.02 17.40
N MET A 158 3.60 -1.69 18.52
CA MET A 158 2.78 -1.15 19.60
C MET A 158 3.40 0.11 20.21
N ALA A 159 4.71 0.11 20.45
CA ALA A 159 5.44 1.26 20.98
C ALA A 159 5.42 2.45 20.02
N LEU A 160 5.61 2.21 18.72
CA LEU A 160 5.48 3.25 17.69
C LEU A 160 4.08 3.87 17.72
N TRP A 161 3.04 3.03 17.71
CA TRP A 161 1.64 3.45 17.75
C TRP A 161 1.32 4.29 19.00
N LEU A 162 1.62 3.77 20.20
CA LEU A 162 1.37 4.48 21.47
C LEU A 162 2.04 5.84 21.50
N LYS A 163 3.32 5.92 21.07
CA LYS A 163 4.07 7.17 20.99
C LYS A 163 3.43 8.14 19.99
N GLY A 164 3.01 7.65 18.82
CA GLY A 164 2.35 8.42 17.78
C GLY A 164 1.04 9.03 18.27
N VAL A 165 0.16 8.23 18.86
CA VAL A 165 -1.14 8.65 19.40
C VAL A 165 -0.96 9.64 20.55
N ALA A 166 -0.07 9.36 21.50
CA ALA A 166 0.22 10.29 22.60
C ALA A 166 0.72 11.65 22.08
N ARG A 167 1.60 11.65 21.06
CA ARG A 167 2.06 12.88 20.41
C ARG A 167 0.92 13.62 19.71
N LEU A 168 0.02 12.91 19.03
CA LEU A 168 -1.14 13.51 18.37
C LEU A 168 -2.05 14.21 19.38
N ILE A 169 -2.42 13.53 20.48
CA ILE A 169 -3.24 14.11 21.55
C ILE A 169 -2.61 15.39 22.08
N TYR A 170 -1.32 15.33 22.43
CA TYR A 170 -0.59 16.49 22.93
C TYR A 170 -0.58 17.64 21.91
N ARG A 171 -0.29 17.36 20.63
CA ARG A 171 -0.25 18.39 19.59
C ARG A 171 -1.62 19.03 19.35
N THR A 172 -2.68 18.23 19.23
CA THR A 172 -4.04 18.75 19.09
C THR A 172 -4.45 19.61 20.28
N TYR A 173 -4.10 19.18 21.50
CA TYR A 173 -4.35 19.98 22.70
C TYR A 173 -3.57 21.30 22.70
N ALA A 174 -2.28 21.26 22.37
CA ALA A 174 -1.40 22.43 22.34
C ALA A 174 -1.82 23.44 21.25
N GLU A 175 -2.24 22.96 20.08
CA GLU A 175 -2.74 23.79 18.99
C GLU A 175 -4.05 24.49 19.37
N LYS A 176 -5.01 23.77 19.97
CA LYS A 176 -6.24 24.36 20.51
C LYS A 176 -6.01 25.41 21.60
N ARG A 177 -4.86 25.37 22.28
CA ARG A 177 -4.43 26.38 23.28
C ARG A 177 -3.60 27.52 22.68
N GLY A 178 -3.29 27.48 21.38
CA GLY A 178 -2.41 28.44 20.71
C GLY A 178 -0.95 28.34 21.14
N TRP A 179 -0.51 27.21 21.72
CA TRP A 179 0.88 27.00 22.13
C TRP A 179 1.77 26.56 20.97
N ILE A 180 1.18 25.90 19.98
CA ILE A 180 1.82 25.54 18.72
C ILE A 180 0.88 25.90 17.58
N GLU A 181 1.45 26.08 16.40
CA GLU A 181 0.69 26.22 15.16
C GLU A 181 1.00 25.05 14.23
N ALA A 182 0.03 24.68 13.39
CA ALA A 182 0.29 23.76 12.29
C ALA A 182 1.33 24.37 11.34
N LYS A 183 2.16 23.53 10.72
CA LYS A 183 3.06 24.00 9.66
C LYS A 183 2.26 24.73 8.55
N PRO A 184 2.82 25.76 7.91
CA PRO A 184 2.20 26.38 6.73
C PRO A 184 1.81 25.32 5.68
N LEU A 185 0.58 25.41 5.18
CA LEU A 185 0.02 24.44 4.24
C LEU A 185 -0.16 25.07 2.86
N ASP A 186 0.59 24.56 1.88
CA ASP A 186 0.28 24.75 0.47
C ASP A 186 -0.58 23.59 -0.03
N ALA A 187 -1.90 23.71 0.15
CA ALA A 187 -2.80 22.60 -0.07
C ALA A 187 -2.79 22.09 -1.53
N ALA A 188 -2.71 22.98 -2.51
CA ALA A 188 -2.72 22.59 -3.92
C ALA A 188 -1.45 21.81 -4.31
N ALA A 189 -0.29 22.17 -3.74
CA ALA A 189 0.94 21.42 -3.95
C ALA A 189 0.90 20.05 -3.26
N VAL A 190 0.32 19.97 -2.04
CA VAL A 190 0.17 18.69 -1.33
C VAL A 190 -0.74 17.72 -2.10
N VAL A 191 -1.87 18.20 -2.66
CA VAL A 191 -2.73 17.37 -3.53
C VAL A 191 -1.95 16.82 -4.72
N SER A 192 -1.17 17.68 -5.38
CA SER A 192 -0.31 17.25 -6.50
C SER A 192 0.70 16.20 -6.07
N ASN A 193 1.34 16.34 -4.90
CA ASN A 193 2.30 15.37 -4.38
C ASN A 193 1.64 14.03 -4.04
N LEU A 194 0.44 14.05 -3.44
CA LEU A 194 -0.32 12.82 -3.16
C LEU A 194 -0.62 12.04 -4.45
N LEU A 195 -0.92 12.71 -5.56
CA LEU A 195 -1.25 12.06 -6.83
C LEU A 195 -0.03 11.67 -7.67
N LEU A 196 0.99 12.53 -7.71
CA LEU A 196 2.19 12.30 -8.53
C LEU A 196 3.23 11.44 -7.82
N GLU A 197 3.43 11.64 -6.54
CA GLU A 197 4.50 11.04 -5.75
C GLU A 197 3.94 9.98 -4.79
N SER A 198 2.97 9.16 -5.23
CA SER A 198 2.51 7.99 -4.48
C SER A 198 1.93 6.93 -5.42
N ALA A 199 1.59 5.77 -4.87
CA ALA A 199 1.10 4.65 -5.67
C ALA A 199 -0.35 4.84 -6.18
N ILE A 200 -1.10 5.85 -5.71
CA ILE A 200 -2.40 6.22 -6.29
C ILE A 200 -2.27 6.90 -7.66
N SER A 201 -1.04 7.16 -8.15
CA SER A 201 -0.77 7.69 -9.49
C SER A 201 -1.34 6.80 -10.61
N ILE A 202 -1.66 5.54 -10.32
CA ILE A 202 -2.34 4.63 -11.25
C ILE A 202 -3.73 5.13 -11.69
N HIS A 203 -4.30 6.11 -10.98
CA HIS A 203 -5.57 6.75 -11.32
C HIS A 203 -5.46 7.79 -12.44
N TYR A 204 -4.25 8.04 -12.97
CA TYR A 204 -4.02 8.92 -14.12
C TYR A 204 -4.73 8.43 -15.39
N ARG A 205 -5.37 9.35 -16.13
CA ARG A 205 -6.13 9.04 -17.36
C ARG A 205 -5.67 9.78 -18.60
N GLY A 206 -4.71 10.66 -18.45
CA GLY A 206 -4.19 11.46 -19.55
C GLY A 206 -3.96 12.89 -19.14
N LYS A 207 -3.44 13.64 -20.09
CA LYS A 207 -3.21 15.07 -19.96
C LYS A 207 -3.72 15.82 -21.17
N LYS A 208 -4.21 17.03 -20.94
CA LYS A 208 -4.61 17.98 -21.96
C LYS A 208 -3.83 19.28 -21.79
N GLN A 209 -3.77 20.07 -22.85
CA GLN A 209 -3.26 21.43 -22.77
C GLN A 209 -4.46 22.36 -22.54
N ASP A 210 -4.38 23.25 -21.55
CA ASP A 210 -5.39 24.27 -21.32
C ASP A 210 -5.23 25.45 -22.29
N GLU A 211 -6.11 26.46 -22.19
CA GLU A 211 -6.10 27.65 -23.06
C GLU A 211 -4.80 28.47 -22.95
N ASP A 212 -4.16 28.43 -21.78
CA ASP A 212 -2.90 29.13 -21.48
C ASP A 212 -1.66 28.32 -21.89
N GLY A 213 -1.86 27.10 -22.41
CA GLY A 213 -0.78 26.22 -22.82
C GLY A 213 -0.21 25.33 -21.71
N ASN A 214 -0.77 25.35 -20.49
CA ASN A 214 -0.31 24.49 -19.39
C ASN A 214 -0.75 23.03 -19.62
N LEU A 215 0.08 22.08 -19.19
CA LEU A 215 -0.23 20.65 -19.25
C LEU A 215 -0.99 20.21 -18.00
N ILE A 216 -2.28 19.90 -18.17
CA ILE A 216 -3.17 19.47 -17.10
C ILE A 216 -3.36 17.96 -17.14
N ALA A 217 -2.87 17.25 -16.12
CA ALA A 217 -3.12 15.83 -15.90
C ALA A 217 -4.43 15.61 -15.16
N THR A 218 -5.19 14.58 -15.55
CA THR A 218 -6.43 14.22 -14.86
C THR A 218 -6.35 12.84 -14.22
N PHE A 219 -6.82 12.77 -12.98
CA PHE A 219 -6.91 11.57 -12.16
C PHE A 219 -8.37 11.26 -11.86
N ILE A 220 -8.78 10.00 -12.04
CA ILE A 220 -10.17 9.58 -11.89
C ILE A 220 -10.28 8.37 -10.95
N PHE A 221 -11.17 8.51 -9.99
CA PHE A 221 -11.50 7.50 -8.99
C PHE A 221 -13.01 7.20 -9.04
N PRO A 222 -13.44 6.16 -9.76
CA PRO A 222 -14.83 5.73 -9.77
C PRO A 222 -15.17 5.02 -8.47
N ASP A 223 -16.47 5.05 -8.12
CA ASP A 223 -17.02 4.42 -6.92
C ASP A 223 -16.19 4.84 -5.68
N PHE A 224 -16.00 6.14 -5.50
CA PHE A 224 -15.10 6.68 -4.48
C PHE A 224 -15.67 6.46 -3.07
N PRO A 225 -14.96 5.76 -2.17
CA PRO A 225 -15.45 5.47 -0.83
C PRO A 225 -15.49 6.74 0.04
N LEU A 226 -16.59 6.90 0.76
CA LEU A 226 -16.85 7.98 1.70
C LEU A 226 -17.31 7.43 3.04
N ILE A 227 -17.20 8.27 4.07
CA ILE A 227 -17.79 8.03 5.38
C ILE A 227 -18.72 9.21 5.65
N ASP A 228 -20.00 8.91 5.89
CA ASP A 228 -20.99 9.92 6.25
C ASP A 228 -20.60 10.58 7.58
N GLN A 229 -20.43 11.91 7.59
CA GLN A 229 -20.03 12.61 8.81
C GLN A 229 -21.06 12.49 9.94
N THR A 230 -22.34 12.33 9.61
CA THR A 230 -23.45 12.33 10.57
C THR A 230 -23.66 10.93 11.17
N THR A 231 -23.76 9.92 10.32
CA THR A 231 -24.05 8.54 10.76
C THR A 231 -22.79 7.74 11.03
N GLY A 232 -21.66 8.10 10.40
CA GLY A 232 -20.45 7.30 10.39
C GLY A 232 -20.52 6.09 9.47
N ASP A 233 -21.56 5.97 8.65
CA ASP A 233 -21.75 4.84 7.74
C ASP A 233 -20.88 4.96 6.50
N PHE A 234 -20.54 3.80 5.93
CA PHE A 234 -19.88 3.71 4.65
C PHE A 234 -20.82 4.15 3.51
N GLN A 235 -20.32 4.98 2.61
CA GLN A 235 -20.99 5.41 1.40
C GLN A 235 -20.03 5.35 0.20
N THR A 236 -20.58 5.47 -1.00
CA THR A 236 -19.79 5.59 -2.24
C THR A 236 -20.30 6.78 -3.04
N ALA A 237 -19.40 7.69 -3.39
CA ALA A 237 -19.62 8.64 -4.47
C ALA A 237 -19.42 7.95 -5.82
N ASP A 238 -20.09 8.42 -6.86
CA ASP A 238 -19.95 7.87 -8.20
C ASP A 238 -18.55 8.12 -8.78
N LEU A 239 -18.02 9.33 -8.58
CA LEU A 239 -16.78 9.77 -9.21
C LEU A 239 -16.08 10.91 -8.45
N LEU A 240 -14.79 10.73 -8.18
CA LEU A 240 -13.87 11.83 -7.87
C LEU A 240 -12.93 12.07 -9.06
N GLN A 241 -12.86 13.32 -9.52
CA GLN A 241 -11.91 13.79 -10.52
C GLN A 241 -10.99 14.85 -9.92
N VAL A 242 -9.68 14.75 -10.17
CA VAL A 242 -8.70 15.76 -9.77
C VAL A 242 -7.80 16.12 -10.95
N ASN A 243 -7.65 17.42 -11.21
CA ASN A 243 -6.82 17.98 -12.27
C ASN A 243 -5.59 18.67 -11.69
N ILE A 244 -4.42 18.32 -12.21
CA ILE A 244 -3.11 18.82 -11.76
C ILE A 244 -2.39 19.52 -12.91
N ASP A 245 -1.91 20.73 -12.68
CA ASP A 245 -0.91 21.37 -13.54
C ASP A 245 0.42 20.64 -13.32
N LEU A 246 0.89 19.92 -14.34
CA LEU A 246 2.07 19.06 -14.27
C LEU A 246 3.37 19.83 -14.08
N GLU A 247 3.46 21.05 -14.63
CA GLU A 247 4.67 21.86 -14.57
C GLU A 247 4.74 22.60 -13.25
N LYS A 248 3.63 23.22 -12.83
CA LYS A 248 3.57 23.92 -11.54
C LYS A 248 3.48 22.95 -10.36
N LYS A 249 3.09 21.70 -10.60
CA LYS A 249 2.80 20.67 -9.60
C LYS A 249 1.79 21.14 -8.56
N ARG A 250 0.65 21.62 -9.05
CA ARG A 250 -0.44 22.16 -8.22
C ARG A 250 -1.78 21.64 -8.71
N MET A 251 -2.69 21.42 -7.77
CA MET A 251 -4.10 21.20 -8.10
C MET A 251 -4.69 22.43 -8.79
N VAL A 252 -5.33 22.19 -9.93
CA VAL A 252 -6.12 23.18 -10.68
C VAL A 252 -7.58 23.11 -10.29
N SER A 253 -8.15 21.91 -10.26
CA SER A 253 -9.53 21.68 -9.84
C SER A 253 -9.72 20.26 -9.29
N ALA A 254 -10.76 20.09 -8.48
CA ALA A 254 -11.21 18.79 -8.01
C ALA A 254 -12.75 18.79 -7.93
N ASN A 255 -13.38 17.69 -8.31
CA ASN A 255 -14.84 17.55 -8.31
C ASN A 255 -15.24 16.16 -7.81
N LEU A 256 -16.24 16.11 -6.92
CA LEU A 256 -16.84 14.90 -6.37
C LEU A 256 -18.35 14.95 -6.64
N ASP A 257 -18.84 14.10 -7.54
CA ASP A 257 -20.28 14.00 -7.89
C ASP A 257 -20.96 15.37 -8.14
N GLY A 258 -20.35 16.23 -8.95
CA GLY A 258 -20.89 17.56 -9.23
C GLY A 258 -20.34 18.66 -8.32
N ARG A 259 -19.92 18.32 -7.10
CA ARG A 259 -19.41 19.30 -6.12
C ARG A 259 -17.95 19.64 -6.36
N GLU A 260 -17.67 20.90 -6.62
CA GLU A 260 -16.31 21.43 -6.62
C GLU A 260 -15.69 21.35 -5.22
N LEU A 261 -14.45 20.85 -5.14
CA LEU A 261 -13.71 20.69 -3.91
C LEU A 261 -12.57 21.70 -3.81
N LYS A 262 -12.37 22.23 -2.61
CA LYS A 262 -11.17 22.96 -2.23
C LYS A 262 -10.01 21.98 -2.08
N ALA A 263 -8.78 22.49 -2.24
CA ALA A 263 -7.59 21.67 -2.11
C ALA A 263 -7.46 20.98 -0.74
N LYS A 264 -7.90 21.62 0.35
CA LYS A 264 -7.90 21.02 1.70
C LYS A 264 -8.84 19.81 1.80
N GLU A 265 -10.00 19.85 1.14
CA GLU A 265 -10.94 18.74 1.07
C GLU A 265 -10.34 17.58 0.27
N ALA A 266 -9.74 17.89 -0.89
CA ALA A 266 -9.06 16.90 -1.72
C ALA A 266 -7.90 16.19 -0.99
N ILE A 267 -7.16 16.88 -0.11
CA ILE A 267 -6.14 16.24 0.74
C ILE A 267 -6.75 15.16 1.62
N ILE A 268 -7.85 15.46 2.31
CA ILE A 268 -8.52 14.52 3.22
C ILE A 268 -8.99 13.29 2.44
N LEU A 269 -9.68 13.51 1.33
CA LEU A 269 -10.22 12.44 0.49
C LEU A 269 -9.10 11.57 -0.09
N LEU A 270 -8.09 12.16 -0.72
CA LEU A 270 -7.00 11.40 -1.33
C LEU A 270 -6.17 10.65 -0.28
N PHE A 271 -5.88 11.27 0.86
CA PHE A 271 -5.16 10.59 1.93
C PHE A 271 -5.98 9.43 2.51
N HIS A 272 -7.29 9.63 2.73
CA HIS A 272 -8.19 8.57 3.14
C HIS A 272 -8.22 7.41 2.12
N TYR A 273 -8.40 7.72 0.84
CA TYR A 273 -8.38 6.71 -0.23
C TYR A 273 -7.08 5.92 -0.25
N THR A 274 -5.95 6.62 -0.08
CA THR A 274 -4.62 6.01 -0.03
C THR A 274 -4.58 4.97 1.08
N ILE A 275 -4.90 5.34 2.32
CA ILE A 275 -4.75 4.46 3.49
C ILE A 275 -5.82 3.36 3.60
N SER A 276 -7.05 3.61 3.16
CA SER A 276 -8.17 2.70 3.41
C SER A 276 -8.47 1.76 2.25
N THR A 277 -8.28 2.23 1.01
CA THR A 277 -8.70 1.48 -0.19
C THR A 277 -7.50 1.01 -0.97
N PHE A 278 -6.63 1.92 -1.38
CA PHE A 278 -5.52 1.57 -2.25
C PHE A 278 -4.45 0.76 -1.52
N HIS A 279 -4.09 1.17 -0.31
CA HIS A 279 -3.06 0.49 0.47
C HIS A 279 -3.43 -0.96 0.79
N VAL A 280 -4.69 -1.22 1.16
CA VAL A 280 -5.22 -2.57 1.39
C VAL A 280 -5.12 -3.46 0.14
N LYS A 281 -5.29 -2.90 -1.07
CA LYS A 281 -5.05 -3.64 -2.33
C LYS A 281 -3.59 -4.06 -2.47
N LEU A 282 -2.62 -3.19 -2.12
CA LEU A 282 -1.20 -3.54 -2.17
C LEU A 282 -0.89 -4.73 -1.26
N HIS A 283 -1.38 -4.70 -0.02
CA HIS A 283 -1.24 -5.83 0.91
C HIS A 283 -1.85 -7.12 0.37
N SER A 284 -3.05 -7.01 -0.20
CA SER A 284 -3.77 -8.15 -0.77
C SER A 284 -3.00 -8.75 -1.95
N TYR A 285 -2.52 -7.92 -2.88
CA TYR A 285 -1.75 -8.36 -4.04
C TYR A 285 -0.40 -8.99 -3.62
N ALA A 286 0.22 -8.47 -2.56
CA ALA A 286 1.49 -8.99 -2.04
C ALA A 286 1.41 -10.45 -1.58
N ASN A 287 0.22 -10.98 -1.25
CA ASN A 287 0.04 -12.37 -0.84
C ASN A 287 0.54 -13.39 -1.88
N TRP A 288 0.49 -13.05 -3.17
CA TRP A 288 1.03 -13.90 -4.25
C TRP A 288 2.56 -13.91 -4.32
N GLY A 289 3.23 -12.97 -3.65
CA GLY A 289 4.69 -12.90 -3.51
C GLY A 289 5.24 -13.70 -2.34
N LEU A 290 4.41 -14.44 -1.60
CA LEU A 290 4.78 -15.09 -0.34
C LEU A 290 4.90 -16.62 -0.50
N ASN A 291 5.86 -17.19 0.25
CA ASN A 291 6.04 -18.64 0.38
C ASN A 291 6.51 -18.99 1.80
N LEU A 292 5.74 -19.83 2.49
CA LEU A 292 6.01 -20.33 3.85
C LEU A 292 6.33 -21.83 3.93
N GLU A 293 6.66 -22.47 2.82
CA GLU A 293 7.03 -23.88 2.84
C GLU A 293 8.34 -24.11 3.61
N GLU A 294 8.44 -25.24 4.32
CA GLU A 294 9.64 -25.58 5.11
C GLU A 294 10.90 -25.69 4.26
N GLU A 295 10.77 -26.05 2.97
CA GLU A 295 11.88 -26.02 2.02
C GLU A 295 12.42 -24.59 1.83
N GLN A 296 11.53 -23.60 1.75
CA GLN A 296 11.90 -22.19 1.64
C GLN A 296 12.63 -21.72 2.88
N LYS A 297 12.18 -22.11 4.08
CA LYS A 297 12.87 -21.81 5.35
C LYS A 297 14.31 -22.35 5.35
N LYS A 298 14.51 -23.58 4.86
CA LYS A 298 15.83 -24.24 4.84
C LYS A 298 16.78 -23.62 3.81
N LYS A 299 16.28 -23.32 2.61
CA LYS A 299 17.11 -22.81 1.50
C LYS A 299 17.30 -21.29 1.54
N ASN A 300 16.25 -20.55 1.90
CA ASN A 300 16.16 -19.10 1.82
C ASN A 300 15.51 -18.52 3.09
N PRO A 301 16.21 -18.55 4.25
CA PRO A 301 15.63 -18.14 5.53
C PRO A 301 15.27 -16.65 5.60
N ILE A 302 15.89 -15.80 4.77
CA ILE A 302 15.57 -14.37 4.68
C ILE A 302 14.18 -14.17 4.05
N PRO A 303 13.90 -14.57 2.79
CA PRO A 303 12.56 -14.48 2.23
C PRO A 303 11.47 -15.19 3.05
N PHE A 304 11.79 -16.32 3.69
CA PHE A 304 10.85 -16.99 4.59
C PHE A 304 10.42 -16.08 5.76
N ARG A 305 11.39 -15.44 6.42
CA ARG A 305 11.13 -14.47 7.50
C ARG A 305 10.36 -13.26 7.00
N SER A 306 10.75 -12.72 5.84
CA SER A 306 10.03 -11.63 5.16
C SER A 306 8.56 -12.00 4.93
N ALA A 307 8.27 -13.23 4.50
CA ALA A 307 6.91 -13.71 4.32
C ALA A 307 6.13 -13.81 5.65
N LEU A 308 6.76 -14.31 6.73
CA LEU A 308 6.14 -14.32 8.06
C LEU A 308 5.74 -12.92 8.53
N VAL A 309 6.66 -11.96 8.37
CA VAL A 309 6.44 -10.57 8.75
C VAL A 309 5.32 -9.95 7.91
N THR A 310 5.33 -10.13 6.59
CA THR A 310 4.23 -9.66 5.73
C THR A 310 2.87 -10.23 6.17
N ILE A 311 2.78 -11.53 6.44
CA ILE A 311 1.50 -12.16 6.83
C ILE A 311 0.99 -11.63 8.16
N ILE A 312 1.86 -11.44 9.15
CA ILE A 312 1.42 -10.86 10.42
C ILE A 312 1.02 -9.39 10.27
N TYR A 313 1.70 -8.62 9.41
CA TYR A 313 1.34 -7.22 9.16
C TYR A 313 0.02 -7.09 8.42
N ASN A 314 -0.27 -7.98 7.48
CA ASN A 314 -1.58 -8.04 6.85
C ASN A 314 -2.68 -8.32 7.89
N TYR A 315 -2.43 -9.24 8.84
CA TYR A 315 -3.33 -9.46 9.97
C TYR A 315 -3.47 -8.23 10.89
N PHE A 316 -2.36 -7.55 11.19
CA PHE A 316 -2.35 -6.35 12.04
C PHE A 316 -3.11 -5.18 11.40
N GLY A 317 -2.90 -4.95 10.10
CA GLY A 317 -3.51 -3.85 9.35
C GLY A 317 -4.96 -4.08 8.95
N PHE A 318 -5.46 -5.32 9.02
CA PHE A 318 -6.85 -5.66 8.67
C PHE A 318 -7.62 -6.16 9.89
N THR A 319 -7.50 -7.44 10.24
CA THR A 319 -8.30 -8.04 11.33
C THR A 319 -8.02 -7.44 12.71
N SER A 320 -6.75 -7.24 13.08
CA SER A 320 -6.43 -6.71 14.42
C SER A 320 -6.66 -5.21 14.53
N TYR A 321 -6.67 -4.48 13.42
CA TYR A 321 -6.67 -3.01 13.41
C TYR A 321 -7.93 -2.43 14.08
N THR A 322 -9.09 -3.02 13.81
CA THR A 322 -10.37 -2.56 14.38
C THR A 322 -10.47 -2.75 15.89
N THR A 323 -9.65 -3.64 16.48
CA THR A 323 -9.61 -3.84 17.94
C THR A 323 -9.11 -2.61 18.71
N PHE A 324 -8.44 -1.67 18.04
CA PHE A 324 -7.98 -0.41 18.64
C PHE A 324 -9.08 0.66 18.73
N PHE A 325 -10.18 0.53 17.99
CA PHE A 325 -11.19 1.59 17.87
C PHE A 325 -11.90 1.89 19.21
N PRO A 326 -12.30 0.90 20.02
CA PRO A 326 -12.86 1.16 21.34
C PRO A 326 -11.92 2.00 22.22
N PHE A 327 -10.62 1.70 22.16
CA PHE A 327 -9.61 2.47 22.89
C PHE A 327 -9.50 3.89 22.35
N TRP A 328 -9.39 4.08 21.03
CA TRP A 328 -9.31 5.42 20.41
C TRP A 328 -10.53 6.29 20.71
N ARG A 329 -11.73 5.72 20.72
CA ARG A 329 -12.96 6.41 21.16
C ARG A 329 -12.90 6.79 22.63
N ALA A 330 -12.42 5.88 23.48
CA ALA A 330 -12.32 6.14 24.92
C ALA A 330 -11.35 7.29 25.26
N ILE A 331 -10.27 7.44 24.50
CA ILE A 331 -9.29 8.54 24.67
C ILE A 331 -9.59 9.77 23.80
N GLY A 332 -10.70 9.76 23.04
CA GLY A 332 -11.17 10.90 22.25
C GLY A 332 -10.31 11.24 21.03
N VAL A 333 -9.63 10.26 20.44
CA VAL A 333 -8.81 10.45 19.23
C VAL A 333 -9.61 10.21 17.95
N ILE A 334 -10.65 9.38 18.03
CA ILE A 334 -11.68 9.26 16.99
C ILE A 334 -13.06 9.49 17.61
N SER A 335 -13.97 9.99 16.79
CA SER A 335 -15.36 10.24 17.15
C SER A 335 -16.13 8.95 17.42
N LYS A 336 -17.18 9.05 18.25
CA LYS A 336 -18.01 7.89 18.63
C LYS A 336 -18.83 7.32 17.48
N GLN A 337 -19.11 8.16 16.49
CA GLN A 337 -19.82 7.85 15.26
C GLN A 337 -19.00 6.91 14.37
N PHE A 338 -17.66 6.96 14.43
CA PHE A 338 -16.81 6.10 13.63
C PHE A 338 -16.89 4.64 14.12
N GLN A 339 -17.54 3.79 13.33
CA GLN A 339 -17.69 2.35 13.60
C GLN A 339 -16.56 1.53 12.98
N GLU A 340 -16.25 0.39 13.62
CA GLU A 340 -15.30 -0.62 13.13
C GLU A 340 -15.70 -1.16 11.75
N ASP A 341 -17.00 -1.42 11.57
CA ASP A 341 -17.53 -2.00 10.33
C ASP A 341 -17.43 -1.03 9.14
N THR A 342 -17.46 0.28 9.39
CA THR A 342 -17.26 1.31 8.36
C THR A 342 -15.85 1.25 7.77
N TRP A 343 -14.83 1.08 8.63
CA TRP A 343 -13.44 0.91 8.17
C TRP A 343 -13.30 -0.36 7.34
N ASN A 344 -13.83 -1.48 7.85
CA ASN A 344 -13.79 -2.76 7.14
C ASN A 344 -14.51 -2.67 5.79
N SER A 345 -15.67 -2.01 5.73
CA SER A 345 -16.43 -1.82 4.50
C SER A 345 -15.65 -1.01 3.47
N THR A 346 -14.93 0.03 3.91
CA THR A 346 -14.06 0.81 3.03
C THR A 346 -12.91 -0.02 2.47
N ALA A 347 -12.26 -0.82 3.32
CA ALA A 347 -11.16 -1.69 2.91
C ALA A 347 -11.63 -2.81 1.95
N ILE A 348 -12.76 -3.45 2.26
CA ILE A 348 -13.38 -4.48 1.43
C ILE A 348 -13.83 -3.89 0.10
N HIS A 349 -14.44 -2.71 0.10
CA HIS A 349 -14.82 -1.99 -1.12
C HIS A 349 -13.61 -1.78 -2.01
N GLY A 350 -12.51 -1.27 -1.45
CA GLY A 350 -11.26 -1.13 -2.17
C GLY A 350 -10.81 -2.43 -2.82
N VAL A 351 -10.62 -3.47 -2.03
CA VAL A 351 -10.26 -4.82 -2.52
C VAL A 351 -11.21 -5.33 -3.62
N SER A 352 -12.51 -5.03 -3.53
CA SER A 352 -13.52 -5.47 -4.50
C SER A 352 -13.46 -4.74 -5.85
N LEU A 353 -12.99 -3.49 -5.88
CA LEU A 353 -12.82 -2.72 -7.12
C LEU A 353 -11.71 -3.29 -8.03
N GLY A 354 -10.94 -4.26 -7.54
CA GLY A 354 -9.85 -4.86 -8.31
C GLY A 354 -8.69 -3.89 -8.56
N SER A 355 -7.86 -4.25 -9.53
CA SER A 355 -6.70 -3.47 -9.97
C SER A 355 -6.85 -3.13 -11.45
N ILE A 356 -6.45 -1.92 -11.81
CA ILE A 356 -6.67 -1.37 -13.14
C ILE A 356 -5.41 -1.39 -13.98
N CYS A 357 -5.55 -1.65 -15.27
CA CYS A 357 -4.48 -1.38 -16.23
C CYS A 357 -4.31 0.14 -16.39
N HIS A 358 -3.06 0.62 -16.33
CA HIS A 358 -2.73 2.04 -16.35
C HIS A 358 -1.57 2.33 -17.33
N PRO A 359 -1.76 2.06 -18.64
CA PRO A 359 -0.69 2.18 -19.62
C PRO A 359 -0.18 3.61 -19.79
N ASP A 360 -1.01 4.62 -19.53
CA ASP A 360 -0.65 6.01 -19.73
C ASP A 360 0.25 6.57 -18.62
N ILE A 361 0.50 5.81 -17.55
CA ILE A 361 1.32 6.27 -16.41
C ILE A 361 2.72 6.76 -16.81
N TYR A 362 3.26 6.26 -17.93
CA TYR A 362 4.56 6.70 -18.46
C TYR A 362 4.61 8.20 -18.81
N ASP A 363 3.46 8.81 -19.10
CA ASP A 363 3.36 10.26 -19.35
C ASP A 363 3.77 11.10 -18.14
N LEU A 364 3.68 10.53 -16.94
CA LEU A 364 4.00 11.20 -15.68
C LEU A 364 5.48 11.09 -15.31
N MET A 365 6.28 10.25 -15.98
CA MET A 365 7.70 10.07 -15.65
C MET A 365 8.52 11.38 -15.64
N PRO A 366 8.31 12.36 -16.54
CA PRO A 366 9.03 13.64 -16.47
C PRO A 366 8.65 14.50 -15.26
N TYR A 367 7.48 14.24 -14.66
CA TYR A 367 6.88 15.09 -13.63
C TYR A 367 6.89 14.45 -12.25
N SER A 368 7.06 13.14 -12.16
CA SER A 368 7.04 12.37 -10.91
C SER A 368 8.31 11.55 -10.72
N LYS A 369 8.98 11.78 -9.58
CA LYS A 369 10.17 10.99 -9.21
C LYS A 369 9.78 9.55 -8.89
N PHE A 370 8.66 9.36 -8.19
CA PHE A 370 8.13 8.05 -7.85
C PHE A 370 7.76 7.24 -9.09
N VAL A 371 7.01 7.81 -10.03
CA VAL A 371 6.61 7.12 -11.27
C VAL A 371 7.82 6.82 -12.12
N TYR A 372 8.76 7.77 -12.28
CA TYR A 372 10.01 7.52 -12.99
C TYR A 372 10.76 6.32 -12.40
N PHE A 373 10.97 6.34 -11.08
CA PHE A 373 11.71 5.30 -10.37
C PHE A 373 11.05 3.93 -10.51
N THR A 374 9.74 3.83 -10.25
CA THR A 374 9.01 2.56 -10.27
C THR A 374 8.87 1.98 -11.67
N CYS A 375 8.59 2.81 -12.68
CA CYS A 375 8.49 2.38 -14.08
C CYS A 375 9.84 1.90 -14.64
N LYS A 376 10.97 2.49 -14.20
CA LYS A 376 12.31 2.05 -14.62
C LYS A 376 12.81 0.84 -13.83
N LEU A 377 12.47 0.73 -12.54
CA LEU A 377 12.93 -0.37 -11.69
C LEU A 377 12.17 -1.67 -11.95
N LYS A 378 10.86 -1.63 -12.17
CA LYS A 378 10.02 -2.83 -12.30
C LYS A 378 10.48 -3.79 -13.42
N PRO A 379 10.78 -3.35 -14.66
CA PRO A 379 11.28 -4.25 -15.70
C PRO A 379 12.61 -4.92 -15.33
N PHE A 380 13.53 -4.17 -14.68
CA PHE A 380 14.77 -4.74 -14.19
C PHE A 380 14.52 -5.77 -13.08
N PHE A 381 13.62 -5.46 -12.14
CA PHE A 381 13.22 -6.39 -11.08
C PHE A 381 12.71 -7.71 -11.64
N LEU A 382 11.76 -7.65 -12.57
CA LEU A 382 11.17 -8.84 -13.18
C LEU A 382 12.20 -9.64 -13.99
N LYS A 383 13.16 -8.96 -14.66
CA LYS A 383 14.28 -9.62 -15.33
C LYS A 383 15.18 -10.37 -14.35
N GLU A 384 15.52 -9.78 -13.22
CA GLU A 384 16.31 -10.45 -12.17
C GLU A 384 15.54 -11.59 -11.50
N PHE A 385 14.23 -11.42 -11.32
CA PHE A 385 13.34 -12.45 -10.79
C PHE A 385 13.23 -13.63 -11.76
N ALA A 386 13.19 -13.39 -13.07
CA ALA A 386 13.20 -14.45 -14.06
C ALA A 386 14.47 -15.33 -14.01
N LYS A 387 15.61 -14.73 -13.67
CA LYS A 387 16.90 -15.43 -13.55
C LYS A 387 16.96 -16.30 -12.29
N ASP A 388 16.67 -15.71 -11.14
CA ASP A 388 16.96 -16.34 -9.84
C ASP A 388 15.70 -16.66 -9.00
N GLY A 389 14.51 -16.28 -9.47
CA GLY A 389 13.25 -16.41 -8.74
C GLY A 389 12.95 -17.85 -8.32
N LYS A 390 13.21 -18.84 -9.18
CA LYS A 390 13.06 -20.25 -8.82
C LYS A 390 13.97 -20.68 -7.65
N LYS A 391 15.14 -20.07 -7.54
CA LYS A 391 16.11 -20.37 -6.48
C LYS A 391 15.73 -19.70 -5.16
N TYR A 392 15.41 -18.40 -5.21
CA TYR A 392 15.24 -17.57 -4.02
C TYR A 392 13.78 -17.40 -3.57
N PHE A 393 12.84 -17.49 -4.51
CA PHE A 393 11.41 -17.23 -4.32
C PHE A 393 10.55 -18.28 -5.05
N PRO A 394 10.77 -19.59 -4.80
CA PRO A 394 9.98 -20.63 -5.43
C PRO A 394 8.49 -20.39 -5.19
N LYS A 395 7.67 -20.61 -6.22
CA LYS A 395 6.20 -20.45 -6.19
C LYS A 395 5.70 -19.03 -5.91
N CYS A 396 6.55 -18.01 -5.85
CA CYS A 396 6.14 -16.62 -5.74
C CYS A 396 5.91 -15.99 -7.11
N TYR A 397 4.99 -15.04 -7.17
CA TYR A 397 4.82 -14.16 -8.32
C TYR A 397 5.75 -12.95 -8.21
N GLY A 398 6.56 -12.71 -9.24
CA GLY A 398 7.59 -11.66 -9.23
C GLY A 398 7.00 -10.24 -9.18
N ASP A 399 5.89 -10.01 -9.86
CA ASP A 399 5.14 -8.75 -9.77
C ASP A 399 4.57 -8.55 -8.37
N ALA A 400 3.93 -9.56 -7.77
CA ALA A 400 3.42 -9.50 -6.41
C ALA A 400 4.52 -9.22 -5.38
N LEU A 401 5.69 -9.84 -5.56
CA LEU A 401 6.86 -9.56 -4.74
C LEU A 401 7.32 -8.10 -4.92
N PHE A 402 7.36 -7.57 -6.14
CA PHE A 402 7.71 -6.16 -6.39
C PHE A 402 6.73 -5.19 -5.71
N TYR A 403 5.43 -5.44 -5.80
CA TYR A 403 4.43 -4.58 -5.14
C TYR A 403 4.52 -4.65 -3.62
N GLY A 404 4.61 -5.86 -3.05
CA GLY A 404 4.69 -6.05 -1.61
C GLY A 404 6.00 -5.58 -0.97
N THR A 405 7.07 -5.45 -1.75
CA THR A 405 8.39 -5.03 -1.25
C THR A 405 8.68 -3.58 -1.62
N CYS A 406 8.84 -3.29 -2.91
CA CYS A 406 9.24 -1.96 -3.39
C CYS A 406 8.10 -0.94 -3.33
N ILE A 407 6.91 -1.25 -3.85
CA ILE A 407 5.82 -0.26 -3.93
C ILE A 407 5.25 0.03 -2.55
N HIS A 408 4.95 -1.01 -1.77
CA HIS A 408 4.40 -0.88 -0.42
C HIS A 408 5.28 -0.01 0.50
N SER A 409 6.59 -0.29 0.56
CA SER A 409 7.50 0.46 1.44
C SER A 409 7.61 1.93 1.05
N LEU A 410 7.65 2.22 -0.26
CA LEU A 410 7.65 3.58 -0.77
C LEU A 410 6.31 4.28 -0.57
N ASP A 411 5.18 3.58 -0.67
CA ASP A 411 3.85 4.12 -0.40
C ASP A 411 3.74 4.68 1.02
N HIS A 412 4.19 3.92 2.04
CA HIS A 412 4.31 4.44 3.41
C HIS A 412 5.24 5.65 3.51
N CYS A 413 6.40 5.60 2.85
CA CYS A 413 7.34 6.73 2.89
C CYS A 413 6.70 7.99 2.31
N HIS A 414 5.98 7.87 1.20
CA HIS A 414 5.28 8.97 0.57
C HIS A 414 4.06 9.44 1.37
N MET A 415 3.33 8.57 2.05
CA MET A 415 2.34 8.99 3.05
C MET A 415 2.98 9.85 4.15
N ASN A 416 4.22 9.53 4.54
CA ASN A 416 4.96 10.31 5.53
C ASN A 416 5.42 11.67 4.97
N TRP A 417 6.00 11.67 3.78
CA TRP A 417 6.64 12.84 3.19
C TRP A 417 5.63 13.82 2.58
N ASN A 418 4.51 13.34 2.05
CA ASN A 418 3.51 14.19 1.42
C ASN A 418 2.59 14.88 2.45
N ILE A 419 2.37 14.27 3.62
CA ILE A 419 1.64 14.87 4.75
C ILE A 419 2.63 15.20 5.87
N GLU A 420 3.35 16.31 5.75
CA GLU A 420 4.39 16.64 6.73
C GLU A 420 3.86 17.03 8.11
N ASP A 421 2.64 17.56 8.18
CA ASP A 421 1.96 17.85 9.43
C ASP A 421 0.58 17.19 9.48
N VAL A 422 0.38 16.39 10.52
CA VAL A 422 -0.89 15.69 10.77
C VAL A 422 -2.05 16.66 10.99
N LEU A 423 -1.76 17.88 11.47
CA LEU A 423 -2.78 18.91 11.70
C LEU A 423 -3.35 19.49 10.40
N TRP A 424 -2.75 19.20 9.23
CA TRP A 424 -3.32 19.56 7.92
C TRP A 424 -4.61 18.84 7.58
N LEU A 425 -4.86 17.67 8.20
CA LEU A 425 -6.10 16.93 8.05
C LEU A 425 -7.16 17.56 8.96
N ASP A 426 -8.13 18.26 8.38
CA ASP A 426 -9.14 19.02 9.13
C ASP A 426 -10.24 18.10 9.71
N VAL A 427 -10.19 17.86 11.02
CA VAL A 427 -11.16 17.02 11.73
C VAL A 427 -12.48 17.73 12.01
N ASP A 428 -12.51 19.06 11.92
CA ASP A 428 -13.70 19.86 12.13
C ASP A 428 -14.46 20.10 10.81
N HIS A 429 -14.00 19.50 9.70
CA HIS A 429 -14.66 19.61 8.40
C HIS A 429 -16.07 19.00 8.43
N PRO A 430 -17.11 19.71 7.96
CA PRO A 430 -18.51 19.30 8.11
C PRO A 430 -18.89 18.02 7.36
N ASP A 431 -18.13 17.64 6.32
CA ASP A 431 -18.44 16.47 5.51
C ASP A 431 -17.39 15.36 5.61
N PHE A 432 -16.16 15.72 6.03
CA PHE A 432 -14.99 14.85 5.85
C PHE A 432 -14.16 14.70 7.14
N GLY A 433 -14.64 15.23 8.26
CA GLY A 433 -13.95 15.21 9.56
C GLY A 433 -13.63 13.80 10.04
N LEU A 434 -14.55 12.83 9.90
CA LEU A 434 -14.33 11.43 10.28
C LEU A 434 -13.20 10.77 9.47
N MET A 435 -13.13 11.06 8.17
CA MET A 435 -12.03 10.58 7.32
C MET A 435 -10.70 11.22 7.72
N ALA A 436 -10.71 12.52 8.06
CA ALA A 436 -9.54 13.23 8.56
C ALA A 436 -9.07 12.66 9.91
N GLU A 437 -9.96 12.35 10.85
CA GLU A 437 -9.63 11.73 12.14
C GLU A 437 -8.86 10.42 11.95
N MET A 438 -9.39 9.52 11.12
CA MET A 438 -8.73 8.25 10.81
C MET A 438 -7.38 8.48 10.12
N GLY A 439 -7.32 9.43 9.19
CA GLY A 439 -6.07 9.85 8.57
C GLY A 439 -5.03 10.31 9.60
N ARG A 440 -5.44 11.10 10.61
CA ARG A 440 -4.52 11.57 11.65
C ARG A 440 -3.93 10.40 12.46
N VAL A 441 -4.76 9.44 12.85
CA VAL A 441 -4.35 8.25 13.59
C VAL A 441 -3.35 7.41 12.80
N ILE A 442 -3.69 7.10 11.55
CA ILE A 442 -2.82 6.29 10.67
C ILE A 442 -1.49 7.00 10.46
N LYS A 443 -1.52 8.29 10.15
CA LYS A 443 -0.33 9.10 9.87
C LYS A 443 0.70 9.09 10.99
N VAL A 444 0.27 9.10 12.25
CA VAL A 444 1.19 9.15 13.41
C VAL A 444 1.57 7.77 13.94
N GLY A 445 0.71 6.76 13.75
CA GLY A 445 0.86 5.46 14.38
C GLY A 445 1.41 4.36 13.48
N PHE A 446 1.21 4.45 12.16
CA PHE A 446 1.34 3.30 11.25
C PHE A 446 2.10 3.60 9.95
N VAL A 447 2.58 4.84 9.77
CA VAL A 447 3.24 5.26 8.53
C VAL A 447 4.78 5.25 8.61
N SER A 448 5.32 5.40 9.81
CA SER A 448 6.77 5.53 10.03
C SER A 448 7.44 4.18 10.24
N ASP A 449 8.73 4.07 9.95
CA ASP A 449 9.50 2.87 10.25
C ASP A 449 9.38 2.40 11.71
N ILE A 450 9.06 1.13 11.91
CA ILE A 450 9.07 0.51 13.24
C ILE A 450 10.50 0.53 13.80
N PRO A 451 10.72 1.09 15.00
CA PRO A 451 12.04 1.14 15.61
C PRO A 451 12.42 -0.21 16.24
N GLY A 452 13.72 -0.50 16.32
CA GLY A 452 14.22 -1.61 17.15
C GLY A 452 13.85 -3.01 16.67
N LEU A 453 13.54 -3.20 15.38
CA LEU A 453 13.41 -4.54 14.82
C LEU A 453 14.75 -5.28 14.86
N LEU A 454 14.72 -6.55 15.25
CA LEU A 454 15.91 -7.39 15.43
C LEU A 454 16.33 -8.12 14.12
N PHE A 455 15.91 -7.60 12.97
CA PHE A 455 16.24 -8.17 11.67
C PHE A 455 16.40 -7.10 10.61
N ASP A 456 17.32 -7.37 9.66
CA ASP A 456 17.51 -6.60 8.44
C ASP A 456 16.21 -6.62 7.62
N ARG A 457 15.71 -5.44 7.21
CA ARG A 457 14.45 -5.30 6.47
C ARG A 457 14.56 -4.46 5.21
N HIS A 458 15.58 -3.62 5.08
CA HIS A 458 15.76 -2.78 3.91
C HIS A 458 16.59 -3.52 2.86
N TYR A 459 16.36 -3.25 1.58
CA TYR A 459 17.17 -3.81 0.50
C TYR A 459 18.67 -3.53 0.69
N LYS A 460 19.02 -2.34 1.19
CA LYS A 460 20.41 -1.94 1.51
C LYS A 460 21.07 -2.78 2.59
N ASP A 461 20.30 -3.33 3.53
CA ASP A 461 20.83 -4.14 4.63
C ASP A 461 21.40 -5.48 4.12
N PHE A 462 21.02 -5.87 2.90
CA PHE A 462 21.45 -7.09 2.23
C PHE A 462 22.54 -6.89 1.16
N GLU A 463 23.11 -5.68 1.06
CA GLU A 463 24.21 -5.39 0.14
C GLU A 463 25.38 -6.36 0.39
N GLY A 464 25.83 -7.05 -0.67
CA GLY A 464 26.84 -8.11 -0.59
C GLY A 464 26.45 -9.40 0.16
N LYS A 465 25.28 -9.47 0.80
CA LYS A 465 24.80 -10.64 1.56
C LYS A 465 23.84 -11.52 0.76
N TYR A 466 22.97 -10.90 -0.04
CA TYR A 466 21.92 -11.62 -0.79
C TYR A 466 21.89 -11.16 -2.27
N PRO A 467 22.42 -11.96 -3.23
CA PRO A 467 22.68 -11.50 -4.59
C PRO A 467 21.47 -10.91 -5.33
N PHE A 468 20.27 -11.44 -5.09
CA PHE A 468 19.06 -10.88 -5.70
C PHE A 468 18.78 -9.46 -5.20
N TYR A 469 18.67 -9.25 -3.89
CA TYR A 469 18.38 -7.94 -3.31
C TYR A 469 19.51 -6.93 -3.59
N ASP A 470 20.76 -7.36 -3.54
CA ASP A 470 21.94 -6.54 -3.85
C ASP A 470 21.88 -5.93 -5.25
N ARG A 471 21.56 -6.73 -6.28
CA ARG A 471 21.46 -6.25 -7.66
C ARG A 471 20.28 -5.29 -7.86
N ILE A 472 19.14 -5.59 -7.24
CA ILE A 472 17.97 -4.69 -7.26
C ILE A 472 18.33 -3.36 -6.60
N TYR A 473 18.94 -3.38 -5.42
CA TYR A 473 19.30 -2.18 -4.67
C TYR A 473 20.30 -1.31 -5.44
N LYS A 474 21.35 -1.90 -6.02
CA LYS A 474 22.31 -1.18 -6.86
C LYS A 474 21.62 -0.48 -8.03
N LYS A 475 20.73 -1.18 -8.73
CA LYS A 475 19.98 -0.55 -9.83
C LYS A 475 19.05 0.55 -9.34
N ALA A 476 18.35 0.34 -8.24
CA ALA A 476 17.50 1.35 -7.63
C ALA A 476 18.30 2.60 -7.24
N LYS A 477 19.48 2.42 -6.65
CA LYS A 477 20.37 3.51 -6.23
C LYS A 477 20.86 4.35 -7.42
N GLU A 478 21.12 3.75 -8.57
CA GLU A 478 21.41 4.48 -9.81
C GLU A 478 20.22 5.37 -10.26
N LEU A 479 18.98 4.91 -10.08
CA LEU A 479 17.78 5.64 -10.48
C LEU A 479 17.46 6.78 -9.52
N ASN A 480 17.45 6.49 -8.22
CA ASN A 480 17.20 7.45 -7.15
C ASN A 480 17.71 6.88 -5.82
N PRO A 481 18.86 7.35 -5.29
CA PRO A 481 19.41 6.86 -4.03
C PRO A 481 18.45 7.01 -2.85
N PHE A 482 17.71 8.12 -2.79
CA PHE A 482 16.80 8.41 -1.70
C PHE A 482 15.64 7.41 -1.65
N LEU A 483 15.01 7.10 -2.78
CA LEU A 483 13.95 6.08 -2.82
C LEU A 483 14.50 4.68 -2.59
N ALA A 484 15.67 4.36 -3.17
CA ALA A 484 16.30 3.05 -2.99
C ALA A 484 16.58 2.71 -1.52
N ASP A 485 17.01 3.69 -0.73
CA ASP A 485 17.34 3.53 0.69
C ASP A 485 16.14 3.23 1.60
N HIS A 486 14.93 3.39 1.06
CA HIS A 486 13.66 3.19 1.76
C HIS A 486 12.85 2.00 1.24
N MET A 487 13.42 1.20 0.33
CA MET A 487 12.79 -0.05 -0.10
C MET A 487 12.96 -1.15 0.95
N ASP A 488 11.87 -1.84 1.27
CA ASP A 488 11.85 -2.97 2.23
C ASP A 488 11.68 -4.32 1.53
N VAL A 489 12.26 -5.38 2.10
CA VAL A 489 12.13 -6.76 1.58
C VAL A 489 10.85 -7.46 2.03
N CYS A 490 10.00 -6.79 2.81
CA CYS A 490 8.68 -7.27 3.26
C CYS A 490 7.77 -6.09 3.62
N ILE A 491 6.51 -6.38 3.87
CA ILE A 491 5.53 -5.43 4.39
C ILE A 491 5.80 -5.25 5.89
N VAL A 492 6.39 -4.11 6.27
CA VAL A 492 6.78 -3.79 7.66
C VAL A 492 7.00 -2.29 7.89
N LYS A 493 5.93 -1.53 8.09
CA LYS A 493 5.98 -0.11 8.51
C LYS A 493 4.98 0.14 9.64
#